data_AF-A0A9W8NMG9-F1
#
_entry.id   AF-A0A9W8NMG9-F1
#
_cell.length_a   1.000
_cell.length_b   1.000
_cell.length_c   1.000
_cell.angle_alpha   90.00
_cell.angle_beta   90.00
_cell.angle_gamma   90.00
#
_symmetry.space_group_name_H-M   'P 1'
#
loop_
_entity.id
_entity.type
_entity.pdbx_description
1 polymer ?
#
loop_
_entity_poly.entity_id
_entity_poly.type
_entity_poly.pdbx_seq_one_letter_code
_entity_poly.pdbx_strand_id
1 'polypeptide(L)'
;MDKMRFGVCQETAADREILTSFIFIKIARNYTPNFTTAAEFSKLFERGRMASTQKDPAQIEAAKSLLHIPWGEEYEKMISGMLYDAQAPELVDGRFKARRFMNKYNTHFPDDATPDSLVKDREDMLKGIMGSVGTGTFIEPPVNIDYGCNIKIGDNFYSNFNLVILDCGLVTIGNRVMFGPFVSIFAATHETEVQSRRDGIEYARPVVIGDDCWIGGNTTIMPGVTIGKGCTIGAGSIVTRDIPDFSVAIGTPAKVVKKVTPVPDI
;
A
#
# COMPACT_ATOMS: atom_id res chain seq x y z
N MET A 1 52.68 51.78 0.33
CA MET A 1 51.54 51.01 -0.20
C MET A 1 51.86 49.54 0.03
N ASP A 2 51.41 49.03 1.18
CA ASP A 2 51.64 47.65 1.63
C ASP A 2 50.88 46.64 0.78
N LYS A 3 51.56 45.58 0.34
CA LYS A 3 50.95 44.36 -0.18
C LYS A 3 50.98 43.29 0.91
N MET A 4 49.86 43.13 1.61
CA MET A 4 49.64 42.05 2.56
C MET A 4 49.32 40.76 1.78
N ARG A 5 50.20 39.75 1.89
CA ARG A 5 49.94 38.39 1.38
C ARG A 5 48.97 37.69 2.33
N PHE A 6 47.78 37.33 1.86
CA PHE A 6 46.92 36.36 2.54
C PHE A 6 47.26 34.95 2.04
N GLY A 7 47.70 34.10 2.96
CA GLY A 7 47.91 32.67 2.73
C GLY A 7 46.57 31.96 2.60
N VAL A 8 46.42 31.20 1.52
CA VAL A 8 45.29 30.27 1.35
C VAL A 8 45.63 29.02 2.15
N CYS A 9 44.88 28.76 3.23
CA CYS A 9 44.89 27.46 3.89
C CYS A 9 44.15 26.49 2.95
N GLN A 10 44.88 25.54 2.35
CA GLN A 10 44.27 24.44 1.61
C GLN A 10 43.69 23.45 2.63
N GLU A 11 42.36 23.46 2.79
CA GLU A 11 41.65 22.36 3.45
C GLU A 11 41.80 21.08 2.62
N THR A 12 42.18 20.00 3.28
CA THR A 12 42.39 18.70 2.62
C THR A 12 41.06 17.97 2.45
N ALA A 13 40.99 17.03 1.50
CA ALA A 13 39.79 16.20 1.28
C ALA A 13 39.34 15.42 2.55
N ALA A 14 40.28 15.14 3.46
CA ALA A 14 40.00 14.49 4.75
C ALA A 14 39.22 15.38 5.72
N ASP A 15 39.42 16.71 5.67
CA ASP A 15 38.73 17.66 6.55
C ASP A 15 37.24 17.82 6.15
N ARG A 16 36.92 17.62 4.85
CA ARG A 16 35.54 17.62 4.34
C ARG A 16 34.77 16.36 4.74
N GLU A 17 35.40 15.18 4.77
CA GLU A 17 34.75 13.93 5.17
C GLU A 17 34.31 13.93 6.64
N ILE A 18 35.11 14.55 7.52
CA ILE A 18 34.81 14.63 8.95
C ILE A 18 33.63 15.57 9.20
N LEU A 19 33.60 16.74 8.56
CA LEU A 19 32.52 17.72 8.69
C LEU A 19 31.17 17.22 8.12
N THR A 20 31.18 16.49 7.00
CA THR A 20 29.96 15.85 6.46
C THR A 20 29.46 14.72 7.36
N SER A 21 30.35 13.97 7.98
CA SER A 21 29.98 12.87 8.89
C SER A 21 29.34 13.38 10.19
N PHE A 22 29.87 14.47 10.77
CA PHE A 22 29.30 15.03 12.00
C PHE A 22 27.94 15.71 11.81
N ILE A 23 27.70 16.36 10.66
CA ILE A 23 26.41 16.99 10.36
C ILE A 23 25.33 15.93 10.07
N PHE A 24 25.66 14.86 9.33
CA PHE A 24 24.74 13.75 9.10
C PHE A 24 24.38 13.01 10.40
N ILE A 25 25.34 12.78 11.30
CA ILE A 25 25.10 12.12 12.59
C ILE A 25 24.19 12.98 13.49
N LYS A 26 24.32 14.31 13.45
CA LYS A 26 23.50 15.22 14.26
C LYS A 26 22.05 15.33 13.75
N ILE A 27 21.84 15.27 12.43
CA ILE A 27 20.51 15.26 11.83
C ILE A 27 19.83 13.89 12.04
N ALA A 28 20.56 12.78 11.91
CA ALA A 28 20.04 11.43 12.15
C ALA A 28 19.59 11.21 13.60
N ARG A 29 20.33 11.76 14.59
CA ARG A 29 19.98 11.64 16.01
C ARG A 29 18.70 12.37 16.42
N ASN A 30 18.34 13.45 15.71
CA ASN A 30 17.15 14.25 16.06
C ASN A 30 15.84 13.68 15.51
N TYR A 31 15.88 12.79 14.50
CA TYR A 31 14.67 12.23 13.87
C TYR A 31 14.47 10.72 14.12
N THR A 32 15.51 10.02 14.59
CA THR A 32 15.43 8.60 14.97
C THR A 32 16.28 8.31 16.21
N PRO A 33 15.71 8.40 17.43
CA PRO A 33 16.48 8.22 18.66
C PRO A 33 17.01 6.79 18.90
N ASN A 34 16.58 5.80 18.11
CA ASN A 34 16.75 4.37 18.41
C ASN A 34 17.68 3.60 17.44
N PHE A 35 18.42 4.24 16.54
CA PHE A 35 19.34 3.53 15.65
C PHE A 35 20.78 3.97 15.90
N THR A 36 21.64 3.04 16.29
CA THR A 36 23.03 3.35 16.67
C THR A 36 24.01 3.14 15.50
N THR A 37 23.59 2.51 14.39
CA THR A 37 24.43 2.36 13.19
C THR A 37 23.67 2.40 11.85
N ALA A 38 24.34 2.82 10.78
CA ALA A 38 23.82 2.74 9.40
C ALA A 38 23.54 1.28 8.95
N ALA A 39 24.22 0.29 9.54
CA ALA A 39 24.02 -1.13 9.26
C ALA A 39 22.70 -1.67 9.82
N GLU A 40 22.23 -1.16 10.96
CA GLU A 40 20.89 -1.49 11.48
C GLU A 40 19.79 -0.88 10.60
N PHE A 41 20.03 0.33 10.08
CA PHE A 41 19.13 0.97 9.11
C PHE A 41 19.08 0.18 7.79
N SER A 42 20.22 -0.28 7.27
CA SER A 42 20.31 -1.12 6.05
C SER A 42 19.62 -2.46 6.23
N LYS A 43 19.86 -3.17 7.35
CA LYS A 43 19.21 -4.47 7.63
C LYS A 43 17.70 -4.37 7.82
N LEU A 44 17.20 -3.25 8.36
CA LEU A 44 15.76 -2.97 8.42
C LEU A 44 15.15 -2.62 7.06
N PHE A 45 15.94 -2.05 6.14
CA PHE A 45 15.53 -1.77 4.77
C PHE A 45 15.54 -3.04 3.90
N GLU A 46 16.50 -3.95 4.12
CA GLU A 46 16.76 -5.13 3.28
C GLU A 46 15.86 -6.33 3.60
N ARG A 47 15.59 -6.65 4.88
CA ARG A 47 14.88 -7.90 5.24
C ARG A 47 13.40 -7.94 4.86
N GLY A 48 12.81 -6.81 4.48
CA GLY A 48 11.38 -6.70 4.14
C GLY A 48 11.09 -6.29 2.68
N ARG A 49 12.09 -6.28 1.78
CA ARG A 49 11.94 -5.67 0.45
C ARG A 49 12.51 -6.47 -0.73
N MET A 50 12.85 -7.74 -0.53
CA MET A 50 13.19 -8.61 -1.65
C MET A 50 11.97 -9.43 -2.09
N ALA A 51 11.91 -9.75 -3.37
CA ALA A 51 10.93 -10.69 -3.88
C ALA A 51 11.16 -12.09 -3.28
N SER A 52 10.08 -12.86 -3.17
CA SER A 52 10.16 -14.28 -2.84
C SER A 52 10.83 -15.05 -3.98
N THR A 53 11.52 -16.13 -3.64
CA THR A 53 12.11 -17.07 -4.61
C THR A 53 11.23 -18.28 -4.87
N GLN A 54 10.12 -18.42 -4.13
CA GLN A 54 9.20 -19.56 -4.20
C GLN A 54 7.75 -19.12 -4.12
N LYS A 55 6.87 -19.89 -4.74
CA LYS A 55 5.42 -19.70 -4.64
C LYS A 55 4.98 -19.88 -3.19
N ASP A 56 3.98 -19.12 -2.76
CA ASP A 56 3.38 -19.20 -1.43
C ASP A 56 2.07 -20.01 -1.54
N PRO A 57 2.05 -21.27 -1.09
CA PRO A 57 0.86 -22.10 -1.16
C PRO A 57 -0.34 -21.51 -0.39
N ALA A 58 -0.09 -20.73 0.67
CA ALA A 58 -1.16 -20.13 1.46
C ALA A 58 -1.85 -18.99 0.71
N GLN A 59 -1.09 -18.16 -0.01
CA GLN A 59 -1.68 -17.10 -0.86
C GLN A 59 -2.45 -17.69 -2.03
N ILE A 60 -1.90 -18.73 -2.67
CA ILE A 60 -2.58 -19.44 -3.76
C ILE A 60 -3.89 -20.07 -3.26
N GLU A 61 -3.87 -20.72 -2.11
CA GLU A 61 -5.07 -21.32 -1.53
C GLU A 61 -6.11 -20.24 -1.16
N ALA A 62 -5.69 -19.12 -0.56
CA ALA A 62 -6.58 -18.01 -0.25
C ALA A 62 -7.24 -17.45 -1.53
N ALA A 63 -6.49 -17.31 -2.62
CA ALA A 63 -6.98 -16.80 -3.89
C ALA A 63 -8.03 -17.72 -4.57
N LYS A 64 -8.08 -19.02 -4.25
CA LYS A 64 -9.12 -19.94 -4.78
C LYS A 64 -10.53 -19.57 -4.33
N SER A 65 -10.67 -18.85 -3.22
CA SER A 65 -11.96 -18.34 -2.76
C SER A 65 -12.43 -17.07 -3.46
N LEU A 66 -11.55 -16.45 -4.28
CA LEU A 66 -11.82 -15.19 -4.96
C LEU A 66 -12.37 -15.44 -6.37
N LEU A 67 -13.17 -14.48 -6.83
CA LEU A 67 -13.77 -14.49 -8.15
C LEU A 67 -12.89 -13.75 -9.17
N HIS A 68 -13.12 -14.02 -10.46
CA HIS A 68 -12.53 -13.27 -11.60
C HIS A 68 -11.02 -13.41 -11.79
N ILE A 69 -10.40 -14.38 -11.12
CA ILE A 69 -8.95 -14.59 -11.13
C ILE A 69 -8.42 -14.98 -12.53
N PRO A 70 -7.41 -14.28 -13.08
CA PRO A 70 -6.73 -14.66 -14.30
C PRO A 70 -5.65 -15.71 -14.00
N TRP A 71 -6.07 -16.94 -13.67
CA TRP A 71 -5.14 -18.02 -13.32
C TRP A 71 -4.09 -18.26 -14.40
N GLY A 72 -2.83 -18.38 -13.97
CA GLY A 72 -1.66 -18.56 -14.81
C GLY A 72 -0.39 -18.64 -13.96
N GLU A 73 0.73 -19.03 -14.57
CA GLU A 73 2.02 -19.15 -13.89
C GLU A 73 2.46 -17.80 -13.29
N GLU A 74 2.35 -16.71 -14.08
CA GLU A 74 2.78 -15.38 -13.65
C GLU A 74 1.83 -14.80 -12.62
N TYR A 75 0.52 -15.12 -12.70
CA TYR A 75 -0.43 -14.78 -11.64
C TYR A 75 -0.08 -15.46 -10.32
N GLU A 76 0.24 -16.76 -10.31
CA GLU A 76 0.63 -17.47 -9.08
C GLU A 76 1.92 -16.91 -8.48
N LYS A 77 2.91 -16.56 -9.32
CA LYS A 77 4.13 -15.87 -8.88
C LYS A 77 3.81 -14.50 -8.26
N MET A 78 2.96 -13.73 -8.93
CA MET A 78 2.54 -12.39 -8.52
C MET A 78 1.94 -12.39 -7.11
N ILE A 79 0.92 -13.21 -6.84
CA ILE A 79 0.28 -13.24 -5.52
C ILE A 79 1.16 -13.88 -4.44
N SER A 80 2.16 -14.68 -4.85
CA SER A 80 3.18 -15.25 -3.95
C SER A 80 4.31 -14.28 -3.60
N GLY A 81 4.30 -13.08 -4.19
CA GLY A 81 5.35 -12.08 -4.03
C GLY A 81 6.68 -12.45 -4.66
N MET A 82 6.68 -13.38 -5.62
CA MET A 82 7.83 -13.62 -6.49
C MET A 82 7.95 -12.50 -7.53
N LEU A 83 9.13 -12.40 -8.15
CA LEU A 83 9.25 -11.66 -9.40
C LEU A 83 8.38 -12.33 -10.46
N TYR A 84 7.57 -11.54 -11.15
CA TYR A 84 6.69 -11.98 -12.23
C TYR A 84 6.79 -11.05 -13.44
N ASP A 85 6.46 -11.57 -14.62
CA ASP A 85 6.32 -10.79 -15.83
C ASP A 85 4.95 -10.11 -15.86
N ALA A 86 4.91 -8.81 -15.59
CA ALA A 86 3.68 -8.04 -15.63
C ALA A 86 3.06 -7.98 -17.04
N GLN A 87 3.81 -8.27 -18.10
CA GLN A 87 3.33 -8.30 -19.49
C GLN A 87 2.75 -9.65 -19.91
N ALA A 88 2.71 -10.63 -19.01
CA ALA A 88 2.05 -11.91 -19.27
C ALA A 88 0.60 -11.68 -19.76
N PRO A 89 0.15 -12.36 -20.85
CA PRO A 89 -1.14 -12.08 -21.47
C PRO A 89 -2.33 -12.11 -20.51
N GLU A 90 -2.37 -13.07 -19.58
CA GLU A 90 -3.42 -13.19 -18.58
C GLU A 90 -3.49 -11.99 -17.63
N LEU A 91 -2.34 -11.41 -17.30
CA LEU A 91 -2.24 -10.24 -16.43
C LEU A 91 -2.59 -8.95 -17.19
N VAL A 92 -2.16 -8.83 -18.45
CA VAL A 92 -2.54 -7.71 -19.33
C VAL A 92 -4.06 -7.67 -19.52
N ASP A 93 -4.67 -8.82 -19.83
CA ASP A 93 -6.11 -8.95 -20.02
C ASP A 93 -6.88 -8.64 -18.73
N GLY A 94 -6.38 -9.11 -17.59
CA GLY A 94 -6.90 -8.79 -16.26
C GLY A 94 -6.97 -7.28 -16.01
N ARG A 95 -5.86 -6.56 -16.22
CA ARG A 95 -5.81 -5.09 -16.04
C ARG A 95 -6.69 -4.37 -17.05
N PHE A 96 -6.76 -4.83 -18.29
CA PHE A 96 -7.63 -4.24 -19.30
C PHE A 96 -9.12 -4.38 -18.92
N LYS A 97 -9.53 -5.57 -18.43
CA LYS A 97 -10.87 -5.81 -17.90
C LYS A 97 -11.20 -4.85 -16.75
N ALA A 98 -10.29 -4.71 -15.79
CA ALA A 98 -10.47 -3.83 -14.64
C ALA A 98 -10.62 -2.35 -15.06
N ARG A 99 -9.76 -1.84 -15.95
CA ARG A 99 -9.83 -0.45 -16.44
C ARG A 99 -11.15 -0.14 -17.15
N ARG A 100 -11.60 -1.05 -18.02
CA ARG A 100 -12.91 -0.93 -18.68
C ARG A 100 -14.05 -0.94 -17.67
N PHE A 101 -13.96 -1.79 -16.66
CA PHE A 101 -14.97 -1.87 -15.61
C PHE A 101 -15.00 -0.59 -14.76
N MET A 102 -13.83 -0.08 -14.33
CA MET A 102 -13.73 1.15 -13.54
C MET A 102 -14.24 2.36 -14.31
N ASN A 103 -14.02 2.44 -15.62
CA ASN A 103 -14.65 3.47 -16.44
C ASN A 103 -16.19 3.43 -16.31
N LYS A 104 -16.80 2.26 -16.46
CA LYS A 104 -18.26 2.08 -16.30
C LYS A 104 -18.71 2.47 -14.89
N TYR A 105 -18.03 2.00 -13.85
CA TYR A 105 -18.38 2.29 -12.45
C TYR A 105 -18.29 3.79 -12.14
N ASN A 106 -17.19 4.43 -12.54
CA ASN A 106 -16.92 5.84 -12.23
C ASN A 106 -17.88 6.80 -12.92
N THR A 107 -18.52 6.38 -14.02
CA THR A 107 -19.52 7.19 -14.74
C THR A 107 -20.95 6.68 -14.53
N HIS A 108 -21.17 5.69 -13.67
CA HIS A 108 -22.50 5.13 -13.46
C HIS A 108 -23.36 6.03 -12.57
N PHE A 109 -24.37 6.64 -13.19
CA PHE A 109 -25.40 7.43 -12.52
C PHE A 109 -26.69 7.38 -13.36
N PRO A 110 -27.63 6.48 -13.05
CA PRO A 110 -28.93 6.43 -13.72
C PRO A 110 -29.78 7.69 -13.48
N ASP A 111 -30.54 8.13 -14.49
CA ASP A 111 -31.38 9.34 -14.40
C ASP A 111 -32.52 9.21 -13.37
N ASP A 112 -33.01 7.98 -13.15
CA ASP A 112 -34.06 7.63 -12.19
C ASP A 112 -33.51 7.15 -10.84
N ALA A 113 -32.21 7.33 -10.60
CA ALA A 113 -31.57 6.88 -9.37
C ALA A 113 -32.13 7.57 -8.13
N THR A 114 -32.44 6.77 -7.12
CA THR A 114 -32.64 7.19 -5.73
C THR A 114 -31.35 6.92 -4.94
N PRO A 115 -31.17 7.51 -3.75
CA PRO A 115 -30.02 7.16 -2.89
C PRO A 115 -29.90 5.65 -2.66
N ASP A 116 -31.00 4.96 -2.31
CA ASP A 116 -30.98 3.53 -2.00
C ASP A 116 -30.71 2.67 -3.24
N SER A 117 -31.31 3.01 -4.39
CA SER A 117 -31.06 2.27 -5.63
C SER A 117 -29.62 2.45 -6.12
N LEU A 118 -29.05 3.65 -6.01
CA LEU A 118 -27.67 3.91 -6.42
C LEU A 118 -26.65 3.16 -5.55
N VAL A 119 -26.86 3.11 -4.23
CA VAL A 119 -26.00 2.33 -3.33
C VAL A 119 -26.04 0.86 -3.71
N LYS A 120 -27.25 0.31 -3.89
CA LYS A 120 -27.43 -1.10 -4.25
C LYS A 120 -26.83 -1.44 -5.62
N ASP A 121 -27.10 -0.62 -6.63
CA ASP A 121 -26.58 -0.82 -7.99
C ASP A 121 -25.05 -0.81 -7.99
N ARG A 122 -24.43 0.12 -7.26
CA ARG A 122 -22.97 0.19 -7.14
C ARG A 122 -22.39 -0.99 -6.37
N GLU A 123 -23.02 -1.44 -5.28
CA GLU A 123 -22.60 -2.66 -4.57
C GLU A 123 -22.62 -3.88 -5.51
N ASP A 124 -23.72 -4.05 -6.26
CA ASP A 124 -23.89 -5.16 -7.19
C ASP A 124 -22.91 -5.08 -8.37
N MET A 125 -22.59 -3.87 -8.84
CA MET A 125 -21.52 -3.67 -9.82
C MET A 125 -20.18 -4.15 -9.26
N LEU A 126 -19.78 -3.75 -8.05
CA LEU A 126 -18.48 -4.12 -7.47
C LEU A 126 -18.28 -5.65 -7.41
N LYS A 127 -19.33 -6.42 -7.11
CA LYS A 127 -19.31 -7.91 -7.15
C LYS A 127 -18.94 -8.48 -8.53
N GLY A 128 -19.15 -7.71 -9.60
CA GLY A 128 -18.79 -8.09 -10.97
C GLY A 128 -17.30 -7.98 -11.32
N ILE A 129 -16.47 -7.40 -10.45
CA ILE A 129 -15.02 -7.26 -10.68
C ILE A 129 -14.16 -7.65 -9.47
N MET A 130 -14.63 -7.38 -8.26
CA MET A 130 -13.87 -7.64 -7.04
C MET A 130 -13.88 -9.13 -6.68
N GLY A 131 -12.82 -9.60 -6.03
CA GLY A 131 -12.70 -10.99 -5.61
C GLY A 131 -13.79 -11.41 -4.62
N SER A 132 -14.14 -10.52 -3.69
CA SER A 132 -15.26 -10.69 -2.76
C SER A 132 -15.69 -9.33 -2.17
N VAL A 133 -17.00 -9.13 -2.02
CA VAL A 133 -17.60 -7.89 -1.50
C VAL A 133 -18.68 -8.24 -0.49
N GLY A 134 -18.55 -7.76 0.74
CA GLY A 134 -19.55 -7.88 1.79
C GLY A 134 -20.72 -6.91 1.61
N THR A 135 -21.77 -7.15 2.39
CA THR A 135 -23.03 -6.39 2.34
C THR A 135 -22.84 -4.97 2.87
N GLY A 136 -23.50 -3.98 2.28
CA GLY A 136 -23.40 -2.59 2.71
C GLY A 136 -22.09 -1.92 2.29
N THR A 137 -21.41 -2.46 1.26
CA THR A 137 -20.20 -1.86 0.70
C THR A 137 -20.54 -0.68 -0.17
N PHE A 138 -19.94 0.48 0.11
CA PHE A 138 -20.11 1.68 -0.71
C PHE A 138 -18.77 2.39 -0.96
N ILE A 139 -18.49 2.67 -2.23
CA ILE A 139 -17.27 3.36 -2.67
C ILE A 139 -17.68 4.55 -3.52
N GLU A 140 -17.26 5.73 -3.10
CA GLU A 140 -17.49 6.94 -3.88
C GLU A 140 -16.61 6.97 -5.13
N PRO A 141 -17.17 7.18 -6.34
CA PRO A 141 -16.39 7.36 -7.54
C PRO A 141 -15.71 8.75 -7.58
N PRO A 142 -14.53 8.88 -8.20
CA PRO A 142 -13.85 7.83 -8.93
C PRO A 142 -13.05 6.91 -8.01
N VAL A 143 -12.97 5.64 -8.40
CA VAL A 143 -12.07 4.62 -7.84
C VAL A 143 -11.23 4.04 -8.97
N ASN A 144 -9.97 3.71 -8.67
CA ASN A 144 -9.06 3.04 -9.60
C ASN A 144 -8.48 1.79 -8.93
N ILE A 145 -8.57 0.66 -9.63
CA ILE A 145 -8.00 -0.63 -9.22
C ILE A 145 -7.16 -1.21 -10.36
N ASP A 146 -6.20 -2.07 -10.04
CA ASP A 146 -5.36 -2.68 -11.08
C ASP A 146 -6.02 -3.92 -11.70
N TYR A 147 -6.51 -4.86 -10.88
CA TYR A 147 -7.23 -6.07 -11.32
C TYR A 147 -8.63 -6.20 -10.74
N GLY A 148 -8.81 -5.83 -9.47
CA GLY A 148 -10.03 -6.03 -8.68
C GLY A 148 -10.17 -7.42 -8.09
N CYS A 149 -9.80 -8.48 -8.83
CA CYS A 149 -9.98 -9.86 -8.39
C CYS A 149 -9.22 -10.21 -7.10
N ASN A 150 -8.16 -9.47 -6.77
CA ASN A 150 -7.35 -9.69 -5.57
C ASN A 150 -7.86 -8.93 -4.34
N ILE A 151 -8.95 -8.17 -4.48
CA ILE A 151 -9.54 -7.36 -3.43
C ILE A 151 -10.68 -8.16 -2.76
N LYS A 152 -10.57 -8.32 -1.44
CA LYS A 152 -11.62 -8.84 -0.58
C LYS A 152 -12.04 -7.75 0.40
N ILE A 153 -13.34 -7.45 0.43
CA ILE A 153 -13.95 -6.45 1.31
C ILE A 153 -14.99 -7.13 2.20
N GLY A 154 -14.94 -6.86 3.51
CA GLY A 154 -15.94 -7.28 4.48
C GLY A 154 -17.24 -6.49 4.41
N ASP A 155 -18.09 -6.66 5.42
CA ASP A 155 -19.40 -5.99 5.50
C ASP A 155 -19.27 -4.54 5.98
N ASN A 156 -20.18 -3.68 5.53
CA ASN A 156 -20.32 -2.28 5.93
C ASN A 156 -19.05 -1.44 5.68
N PHE A 157 -18.36 -1.69 4.57
CA PHE A 157 -17.21 -0.90 4.15
C PHE A 157 -17.65 0.41 3.48
N TYR A 158 -17.00 1.52 3.86
CA TYR A 158 -17.17 2.80 3.20
C TYR A 158 -15.83 3.36 2.72
N SER A 159 -15.76 3.79 1.47
CA SER A 159 -14.67 4.63 0.98
C SER A 159 -15.18 5.94 0.40
N ASN A 160 -14.55 7.03 0.83
CA ASN A 160 -14.72 8.33 0.21
C ASN A 160 -13.96 8.42 -1.14
N PHE A 161 -14.08 9.56 -1.81
CA PHE A 161 -13.62 9.80 -3.18
C PHE A 161 -12.15 9.47 -3.44
N ASN A 162 -11.83 9.09 -4.68
CA ASN A 162 -10.47 8.95 -5.20
C ASN A 162 -9.65 7.83 -4.53
N LEU A 163 -10.30 6.70 -4.22
CA LEU A 163 -9.62 5.49 -3.78
C LEU A 163 -8.75 4.92 -4.92
N VAL A 164 -7.51 4.54 -4.57
CA VAL A 164 -6.60 3.82 -5.47
C VAL A 164 -6.15 2.52 -4.79
N ILE A 165 -6.31 1.38 -5.48
CA ILE A 165 -5.80 0.09 -4.99
C ILE A 165 -4.99 -0.58 -6.11
N LEU A 166 -3.69 -0.71 -5.92
CA LEU A 166 -2.82 -1.51 -6.79
C LEU A 166 -2.76 -2.93 -6.22
N ASP A 167 -3.73 -3.77 -6.61
CA ASP A 167 -3.97 -5.10 -6.06
C ASP A 167 -3.19 -6.20 -6.80
N CYS A 168 -1.89 -6.00 -7.08
CA CYS A 168 -1.05 -7.09 -7.60
C CYS A 168 -0.87 -8.21 -6.55
N GLY A 169 -0.86 -7.86 -5.26
CA GLY A 169 -0.94 -8.81 -4.15
C GLY A 169 -2.35 -8.86 -3.59
N LEU A 170 -2.66 -9.88 -2.78
CA LEU A 170 -3.97 -9.97 -2.13
C LEU A 170 -4.20 -8.77 -1.19
N VAL A 171 -5.34 -8.09 -1.34
CA VAL A 171 -5.75 -6.97 -0.49
C VAL A 171 -6.98 -7.39 0.28
N THR A 172 -6.86 -7.51 1.60
CA THR A 172 -7.98 -7.86 2.49
C THR A 172 -8.36 -6.67 3.34
N ILE A 173 -9.62 -6.26 3.24
CA ILE A 173 -10.25 -5.21 4.04
C ILE A 173 -11.35 -5.85 4.88
N GLY A 174 -11.27 -5.67 6.19
CA GLY A 174 -12.20 -6.21 7.16
C GLY A 174 -13.58 -5.54 7.15
N ASN A 175 -14.36 -5.83 8.18
CA ASN A 175 -15.70 -5.30 8.36
C ASN A 175 -15.68 -3.88 8.95
N ARG A 176 -16.67 -3.06 8.62
CA ARG A 176 -16.91 -1.72 9.20
C ARG A 176 -15.71 -0.78 9.07
N VAL A 177 -14.91 -0.99 8.02
CA VAL A 177 -13.76 -0.15 7.72
C VAL A 177 -14.22 1.11 6.98
N MET A 178 -13.67 2.26 7.36
CA MET A 178 -13.96 3.55 6.73
C MET A 178 -12.69 4.20 6.20
N PHE A 179 -12.71 4.61 4.93
CA PHE A 179 -11.64 5.38 4.31
C PHE A 179 -12.06 6.83 4.07
N GLY A 180 -11.17 7.76 4.42
CA GLY A 180 -11.21 9.14 3.93
C GLY A 180 -10.87 9.22 2.44
N PRO A 181 -10.93 10.41 1.84
CA PRO A 181 -10.67 10.57 0.41
C PRO A 181 -9.18 10.42 0.10
N PHE A 182 -8.85 10.03 -1.13
CA PHE A 182 -7.46 9.87 -1.60
C PHE A 182 -6.64 8.84 -0.80
N VAL A 183 -7.29 7.79 -0.26
CA VAL A 183 -6.56 6.65 0.30
C VAL A 183 -5.99 5.82 -0.85
N SER A 184 -4.71 5.46 -0.72
CA SER A 184 -3.97 4.65 -1.68
C SER A 184 -3.44 3.38 -1.00
N ILE A 185 -3.77 2.22 -1.56
CA ILE A 185 -3.25 0.92 -1.12
C ILE A 185 -2.35 0.37 -2.22
N PHE A 186 -1.09 0.11 -1.89
CA PHE A 186 -0.12 -0.43 -2.83
C PHE A 186 0.31 -1.83 -2.38
N ALA A 187 -0.15 -2.87 -3.06
CA ALA A 187 0.40 -4.21 -2.91
C ALA A 187 1.57 -4.45 -3.88
N ALA A 188 1.64 -3.72 -4.99
CA ALA A 188 2.73 -3.78 -5.97
C ALA A 188 3.98 -2.99 -5.53
N THR A 189 5.16 -3.47 -5.91
CA THR A 189 6.44 -2.77 -5.75
C THR A 189 7.51 -3.32 -6.69
N HIS A 190 8.67 -2.67 -6.73
CA HIS A 190 9.81 -3.09 -7.52
C HIS A 190 11.02 -3.31 -6.64
N GLU A 191 11.96 -4.13 -7.14
CA GLU A 191 13.30 -4.12 -6.61
C GLU A 191 13.94 -2.74 -6.80
N THR A 192 14.81 -2.36 -5.87
CA THR A 192 15.52 -1.08 -5.94
C THR A 192 16.53 -1.06 -7.07
N GLU A 193 17.10 -2.22 -7.42
CA GLU A 193 18.04 -2.37 -8.52
C GLU A 193 17.40 -2.06 -9.88
N VAL A 194 18.17 -1.39 -10.75
CA VAL A 194 17.67 -0.88 -12.03
C VAL A 194 17.35 -2.00 -13.02
N GLN A 195 18.10 -3.10 -12.98
CA GLN A 195 18.00 -4.17 -13.97
C GLN A 195 16.60 -4.80 -13.97
N SER A 196 16.07 -5.12 -12.79
CA SER A 196 14.70 -5.61 -12.59
C SER A 196 13.65 -4.75 -13.31
N ARG A 197 13.76 -3.42 -13.21
CA ARG A 197 12.84 -2.48 -13.89
C ARG A 197 13.03 -2.43 -15.41
N ARG A 198 14.24 -2.68 -15.92
CA ARG A 198 14.49 -2.78 -17.38
C ARG A 198 13.94 -4.05 -17.97
N ASP A 199 13.95 -5.13 -17.19
CA ASP A 199 13.41 -6.42 -17.59
C ASP A 199 11.88 -6.47 -17.49
N GLY A 200 11.25 -5.39 -16.99
CA GLY A 200 9.79 -5.27 -16.90
C GLY A 200 9.16 -6.16 -15.83
N ILE A 201 9.97 -6.67 -14.90
CA ILE A 201 9.53 -7.54 -13.82
C ILE A 201 9.31 -6.74 -12.53
N GLU A 202 8.37 -7.22 -11.73
CA GLU A 202 8.00 -6.61 -10.46
C GLU A 202 7.55 -7.69 -9.47
N TYR A 203 7.29 -7.32 -8.22
CA TYR A 203 6.74 -8.24 -7.23
C TYR A 203 5.69 -7.55 -6.37
N ALA A 204 4.84 -8.33 -5.72
CA ALA A 204 3.81 -7.81 -4.86
C ALA A 204 3.91 -8.37 -3.44
N ARG A 205 3.21 -7.74 -2.49
CA ARG A 205 3.05 -8.24 -1.14
C ARG A 205 1.64 -7.96 -0.65
N PRO A 206 1.01 -8.92 0.04
CA PRO A 206 -0.37 -8.76 0.48
C PRO A 206 -0.51 -7.59 1.45
N VAL A 207 -1.67 -6.96 1.46
CA VAL A 207 -2.03 -5.90 2.42
C VAL A 207 -3.28 -6.35 3.17
N VAL A 208 -3.27 -6.20 4.49
CA VAL A 208 -4.38 -6.58 5.35
C VAL A 208 -4.78 -5.40 6.21
N ILE A 209 -6.08 -5.10 6.24
CA ILE A 209 -6.69 -4.08 7.10
C ILE A 209 -7.78 -4.79 7.89
N GLY A 210 -7.61 -4.85 9.21
CA GLY A 210 -8.56 -5.48 10.11
C GLY A 210 -9.87 -4.70 10.26
N ASP A 211 -10.82 -5.32 10.95
CA ASP A 211 -12.14 -4.76 11.20
C ASP A 211 -12.08 -3.42 11.96
N ASP A 212 -13.12 -2.61 11.85
CA ASP A 212 -13.33 -1.39 12.62
C ASP A 212 -12.22 -0.33 12.47
N CYS A 213 -11.48 -0.37 11.37
CA CYS A 213 -10.43 0.60 11.09
C CYS A 213 -10.98 1.89 10.48
N TRP A 214 -10.41 3.03 10.88
CA TRP A 214 -10.60 4.30 10.19
C TRP A 214 -9.28 4.77 9.59
N ILE A 215 -9.24 4.91 8.26
CA ILE A 215 -8.07 5.37 7.52
C ILE A 215 -8.33 6.79 7.05
N GLY A 216 -7.59 7.75 7.60
CA GLY A 216 -7.69 9.16 7.25
C GLY A 216 -7.34 9.42 5.78
N GLY A 217 -7.86 10.51 5.23
CA GLY A 217 -7.64 10.86 3.82
C GLY A 217 -6.17 11.13 3.47
N ASN A 218 -5.81 10.99 2.20
CA ASN A 218 -4.44 11.11 1.71
C ASN A 218 -3.44 10.15 2.37
N THR A 219 -3.91 9.03 2.93
CA THR A 219 -3.06 7.99 3.50
C THR A 219 -2.57 7.05 2.41
N THR A 220 -1.30 6.65 2.48
CA THR A 220 -0.71 5.60 1.64
C THR A 220 -0.34 4.39 2.48
N ILE A 221 -0.82 3.20 2.10
CA ILE A 221 -0.51 1.93 2.75
C ILE A 221 0.42 1.14 1.82
N MET A 222 1.61 0.82 2.33
CA MET A 222 2.69 0.19 1.54
C MET A 222 2.56 -1.34 1.48
N PRO A 223 3.26 -1.99 0.54
CA PRO A 223 3.19 -3.44 0.34
C PRO A 223 3.58 -4.23 1.59
N GLY A 224 2.85 -5.31 1.86
CA GLY A 224 3.17 -6.22 2.96
C GLY A 224 2.71 -5.76 4.34
N VAL A 225 1.98 -4.63 4.41
CA VAL A 225 1.52 -4.07 5.68
C VAL A 225 0.25 -4.76 6.16
N THR A 226 0.24 -5.10 7.45
CA THR A 226 -0.95 -5.47 8.21
C THR A 226 -1.33 -4.35 9.17
N ILE A 227 -2.52 -3.78 9.00
CA ILE A 227 -3.15 -2.88 9.96
C ILE A 227 -4.12 -3.72 10.78
N GLY A 228 -3.84 -3.85 12.08
CA GLY A 228 -4.65 -4.58 13.04
C GLY A 228 -6.05 -3.96 13.22
N LYS A 229 -6.96 -4.70 13.86
CA LYS A 229 -8.36 -4.25 14.03
C LYS A 229 -8.47 -3.03 14.95
N GLY A 230 -9.51 -2.23 14.75
CA GLY A 230 -9.81 -1.04 15.56
C GLY A 230 -8.76 0.06 15.46
N CYS A 231 -7.96 0.09 14.40
CA CYS A 231 -6.92 1.10 14.23
C CYS A 231 -7.46 2.40 13.64
N THR A 232 -6.86 3.52 14.05
CA THR A 232 -7.02 4.82 13.38
C THR A 232 -5.69 5.23 12.74
N ILE A 233 -5.69 5.45 11.44
CA ILE A 233 -4.55 6.02 10.72
C ILE A 233 -4.87 7.49 10.42
N GLY A 234 -4.03 8.41 10.90
CA GLY A 234 -4.25 9.83 10.66
C GLY A 234 -4.06 10.20 9.18
N ALA A 235 -4.77 11.22 8.73
CA ALA A 235 -4.67 11.73 7.36
C ALA A 235 -3.23 12.10 6.98
N GLY A 236 -2.87 11.88 5.71
CA GLY A 236 -1.55 12.18 5.16
C GLY A 236 -0.43 11.22 5.61
N SER A 237 -0.76 10.09 6.24
CA SER A 237 0.24 9.15 6.74
C SER A 237 0.77 8.23 5.64
N ILE A 238 2.04 7.82 5.74
CA ILE A 238 2.60 6.71 4.93
C ILE A 238 2.87 5.52 5.85
N VAL A 239 2.03 4.50 5.76
CA VAL A 239 2.11 3.29 6.58
C VAL A 239 3.09 2.32 5.92
N THR A 240 4.30 2.24 6.47
CA THR A 240 5.40 1.42 5.92
C THR A 240 5.66 0.13 6.71
N ARG A 241 4.93 -0.09 7.81
CA ARG A 241 5.09 -1.22 8.74
C ARG A 241 3.75 -1.53 9.37
N ASP A 242 3.62 -2.75 9.88
CA ASP A 242 2.42 -3.21 10.57
C ASP A 242 2.05 -2.30 11.73
N ILE A 243 0.74 -2.09 11.88
CA ILE A 243 0.15 -1.32 12.97
C ILE A 243 -0.61 -2.30 13.85
N PRO A 244 -0.25 -2.46 15.13
CA PRO A 244 -0.91 -3.44 15.99
C PRO A 244 -2.35 -3.02 16.32
N ASP A 245 -3.21 -3.97 16.68
CA ASP A 245 -4.60 -3.74 17.06
C ASP A 245 -4.80 -2.55 18.02
N PHE A 246 -5.93 -1.88 17.85
CA PHE A 246 -6.42 -0.79 18.68
C PHE A 246 -5.37 0.33 18.86
N SER A 247 -4.70 0.70 17.76
CA SER A 247 -3.70 1.77 17.75
C SER A 247 -4.17 3.00 16.99
N VAL A 248 -3.70 4.16 17.42
CA VAL A 248 -3.67 5.36 16.57
C VAL A 248 -2.26 5.54 16.05
N ALA A 249 -2.08 5.60 14.74
CA ALA A 249 -0.81 5.85 14.10
C ALA A 249 -0.88 7.04 13.14
N ILE A 250 0.16 7.87 13.13
CA ILE A 250 0.23 9.07 12.29
C ILE A 250 1.64 9.28 11.74
N GLY A 251 1.74 10.01 10.63
CA GLY A 251 3.00 10.57 10.11
C GLY A 251 3.61 9.81 8.94
N THR A 252 4.81 10.23 8.55
CA THR A 252 5.53 9.73 7.38
C THR A 252 7.00 9.48 7.74
N PRO A 253 7.40 8.22 8.02
CA PRO A 253 6.56 7.02 8.12
C PRO A 253 5.62 7.05 9.34
N ALA A 254 4.49 6.37 9.25
CA ALA A 254 3.49 6.29 10.30
C ALA A 254 4.06 5.61 11.55
N LYS A 255 3.82 6.20 12.72
CA LYS A 255 4.21 5.65 14.02
C LYS A 255 3.00 5.63 14.95
N VAL A 256 2.89 4.57 15.75
CA VAL A 256 1.89 4.49 16.81
C VAL A 256 2.16 5.61 17.83
N VAL A 257 1.14 6.43 18.08
CA VAL A 257 1.20 7.55 19.03
C VAL A 257 0.38 7.29 20.29
N LYS A 258 -0.64 6.43 20.21
CA LYS A 258 -1.39 5.95 21.37
C LYS A 258 -2.13 4.66 21.06
N LYS A 259 -2.63 4.00 22.10
CA LYS A 259 -3.63 2.94 22.02
C LYS A 259 -5.03 3.49 22.26
N VAL A 260 -6.04 2.84 21.72
CA VAL A 260 -7.45 3.06 22.04
C VAL A 260 -7.98 1.89 22.86
N THR A 261 -9.05 2.13 23.61
CA THR A 261 -9.71 1.09 24.39
C THR A 261 -10.31 0.04 23.44
N PRO A 262 -9.97 -1.24 23.59
CA PRO A 262 -10.62 -2.30 22.83
C PRO A 262 -12.12 -2.36 23.12
N VAL A 263 -12.90 -2.71 22.11
CA VAL A 263 -14.33 -3.00 22.22
C VAL A 263 -14.58 -4.48 21.93
N PRO A 264 -15.64 -5.10 22.48
CA PRO A 264 -16.03 -6.46 22.12
C PRO A 264 -16.32 -6.57 20.61
N ASP A 265 -16.00 -7.73 20.04
CA ASP A 265 -16.37 -8.04 18.65
C ASP A 265 -17.89 -8.18 18.53
N ILE A 266 -18.44 -7.75 17.40
CA ILE A 266 -19.88 -7.84 17.04
C ILE A 266 -20.09 -8.73 15.82
#